data_AF-A0A969GLB4-F1
#
_entry.id   AF-A0A969GLB4-F1
#
_cell.length_a   1.000
_cell.length_b   1.000
_cell.length_c   1.000
_cell.angle_alpha   90.00
_cell.angle_beta   90.00
_cell.angle_gamma   90.00
#
_symmetry.space_group_name_H-M   'P 1'
#
loop_
_entity.id
_entity.type
_entity.pdbx_description
1 polymer ?
#
loop_
_entity_poly.entity_id
_entity_poly.type
_entity_poly.pdbx_seq_one_letter_code
_entity_poly.pdbx_strand_id
1 'polypeptide(L)' 'SHQDRSSSRKSASFSQARLSDVVIHEAGDMARAATSCISDMRGTADFRRHLSGVLTRRVLAQAIERAKAN' A
#
# COMPACT_ATOMS: atom_id res chain seq x y z
N SER A 1 1.99 24.47 -25.72
CA SER A 1 2.72 23.21 -25.47
C SER A 1 2.79 22.91 -23.98
N HIS A 2 1.73 22.38 -23.38
CA HIS A 2 1.71 21.92 -21.98
C HIS A 2 1.07 20.54 -21.99
N GLN A 3 1.82 19.56 -22.50
CA GLN A 3 1.37 18.17 -22.45
C GLN A 3 1.74 17.57 -21.10
N ASP A 4 0.72 16.96 -20.52
CA ASP A 4 0.79 15.73 -19.72
C ASP A 4 1.11 15.83 -18.22
N ARG A 5 0.10 16.28 -17.46
CA ARG A 5 -0.04 15.94 -16.02
C ARG A 5 -0.89 14.67 -15.82
N SER A 6 -0.94 13.76 -16.79
CA SER A 6 -1.66 12.49 -16.70
C SER A 6 -0.77 11.35 -16.19
N SER A 7 0.07 11.60 -15.18
CA SER A 7 0.66 10.51 -14.38
C SER A 7 -0.46 9.86 -13.56
N SER A 8 -1.23 9.01 -14.24
CA SER A 8 -1.88 7.79 -13.79
C SER A 8 -1.85 7.61 -12.27
N ARG A 9 -2.78 8.28 -11.58
CA ARG A 9 -3.17 7.81 -10.25
C ARG A 9 -3.83 6.47 -10.49
N LYS A 10 -3.10 5.38 -10.21
CA LYS A 10 -3.70 4.04 -10.04
C LYS A 10 -4.67 4.13 -8.86
N SER A 11 -5.87 4.65 -9.08
CA SER A 11 -6.96 4.62 -8.12
C SER A 11 -7.48 3.20 -8.08
N ALA A 12 -6.91 2.38 -7.20
CA ALA A 12 -7.33 0.99 -7.02
C ALA A 12 -8.80 0.95 -6.55
N SER A 13 -9.67 0.43 -7.41
CA SER A 13 -11.08 0.18 -7.14
C SER A 13 -11.21 -1.07 -6.27
N PHE A 14 -11.24 -0.88 -4.95
CA PHE A 14 -11.48 -1.96 -3.99
C PHE A 14 -12.98 -2.21 -3.82
N SER A 15 -13.55 -3.09 -4.65
CA SER A 15 -14.92 -3.58 -4.43
C SER A 15 -14.92 -4.62 -3.29
N GLN A 16 -15.81 -4.45 -2.31
CA GLN A 16 -15.95 -5.25 -1.08
C GLN A 16 -15.97 -6.78 -1.28
N ALA A 17 -16.27 -7.27 -2.48
CA ALA A 17 -16.45 -8.68 -2.78
C ALA A 17 -15.17 -9.49 -3.04
N ARG A 18 -13.97 -8.88 -3.15
CA ARG A 18 -12.74 -9.60 -3.54
C ARG A 18 -11.47 -9.16 -2.81
N LEU A 19 -11.55 -8.96 -1.50
CA LEU A 19 -10.35 -8.82 -0.66
C LEU A 19 -9.65 -10.19 -0.51
N SER A 20 -8.98 -10.64 -1.58
CA SER A 20 -8.14 -11.84 -1.60
C SER A 20 -6.70 -11.51 -1.21
N ASP A 21 -5.91 -12.52 -0.81
CA ASP A 21 -4.49 -12.36 -0.48
C ASP A 21 -3.68 -11.65 -1.56
N VAL A 22 -4.04 -11.85 -2.83
CA VAL A 22 -3.44 -11.17 -3.99
C VAL A 22 -3.62 -9.66 -3.91
N VAL A 23 -4.81 -9.21 -3.54
CA VAL A 23 -5.15 -7.79 -3.44
C VAL A 23 -4.47 -7.15 -2.23
N ILE A 24 -4.35 -7.89 -1.11
CA ILE A 24 -3.57 -7.46 0.06
C ILE A 24 -2.08 -7.32 -0.32
N HIS A 25 -1.56 -8.24 -1.13
CA HIS A 25 -0.20 -8.20 -1.61
C HIS A 25 0.07 -6.98 -2.50
N GLU A 26 -0.79 -6.75 -3.50
CA GLU A 26 -0.70 -5.58 -4.38
C GLU A 26 -0.81 -4.26 -3.61
N ALA A 27 -1.70 -4.18 -2.61
CA ALA A 27 -1.80 -3.00 -1.76
C ALA A 27 -0.49 -2.70 -1.03
N GLY A 28 0.17 -3.74 -0.52
CA GLY A 28 1.49 -3.61 0.09
C GLY A 28 2.54 -3.11 -0.90
N ASP A 29 2.54 -3.58 -2.15
CA ASP A 29 3.50 -3.14 -3.16
C ASP A 29 3.25 -1.70 -3.62
N MET A 30 1.99 -1.30 -3.74
CA MET A 30 1.61 0.09 -4.00
C MET A 30 2.07 1.02 -2.87
N ALA A 31 1.92 0.60 -1.61
CA ALA A 31 2.40 1.37 -0.46
C ALA A 31 3.92 1.57 -0.50
N ARG A 32 4.67 0.53 -0.88
CA ARG A 32 6.14 0.62 -1.07
C ARG A 32 6.50 1.63 -2.16
N ALA A 33 5.79 1.60 -3.28
CA ALA A 33 6.03 2.48 -4.43
C ALA A 33 5.62 3.94 -4.16
N ALA A 34 4.57 4.16 -3.38
CA ALA A 34 4.10 5.50 -3.02
C ALA A 34 4.98 6.19 -1.95
N THR A 35 5.84 5.45 -1.26
CA THR A 35 6.60 5.95 -0.11
C THR A 35 7.96 6.51 -0.54
N SER A 36 8.15 7.84 -0.42
CA SER A 36 9.45 8.50 -0.60
C SER A 36 10.13 8.78 0.75
N CYS A 37 10.82 7.78 1.32
CA CYS A 37 11.56 7.94 2.57
C CYS A 37 13.00 8.44 2.37
N ILE A 38 13.47 9.24 3.32
CA ILE A 38 14.90 9.54 3.52
C ILE A 38 15.58 8.41 4.31
N SER A 39 16.91 8.45 4.44
CA SER A 39 17.67 7.61 5.38
C SER A 39 18.12 8.49 6.55
N ASP A 40 18.11 7.97 7.79
CA ASP A 40 18.55 8.71 8.98
C ASP A 40 19.01 7.70 10.07
N MET A 41 19.49 8.17 11.22
CA MET A 41 19.93 7.38 12.38
C MET A 41 18.88 6.38 12.89
N ARG A 42 17.60 6.56 12.53
CA ARG A 42 16.49 5.66 12.88
C ARG A 42 16.28 4.51 11.88
N GLY A 43 17.08 4.42 10.82
CA GLY A 43 17.05 3.33 9.84
C GLY A 43 17.16 3.82 8.39
N THR A 44 17.30 2.90 7.45
CA THR A 44 17.45 3.26 6.03
C THR A 44 16.13 3.62 5.37
N ALA A 45 16.21 4.30 4.23
CA ALA A 45 15.05 4.55 3.37
C ALA A 45 14.42 3.23 2.89
N ASP A 46 15.26 2.25 2.57
CA ASP A 46 14.84 0.92 2.09
C ASP A 46 14.11 0.12 3.16
N PHE A 47 14.60 0.16 4.41
CA PHE A 47 13.94 -0.49 5.53
C PHE A 47 12.54 0.07 5.77
N ARG A 48 12.38 1.40 5.73
CA ARG A 48 11.07 2.05 5.87
C ARG A 48 10.14 1.75 4.70
N ARG A 49 10.66 1.74 3.46
CA ARG A 49 9.88 1.31 2.30
C ARG A 49 9.41 -0.12 2.48
N HIS A 50 10.28 -1.05 2.87
CA HIS A 50 9.87 -2.43 3.16
C HIS A 50 8.80 -2.50 4.26
N LEU A 51 9.01 -1.79 5.37
CA LEU A 51 8.09 -1.76 6.49
C LEU A 51 6.70 -1.24 6.11
N SER A 52 6.61 -0.21 5.26
CA SER A 52 5.31 0.31 4.77
C SER A 52 4.47 -0.80 4.14
N GLY A 53 5.06 -1.61 3.25
CA GLY A 53 4.36 -2.72 2.61
C GLY A 53 3.96 -3.84 3.58
N VAL A 54 4.77 -4.11 4.60
CA VAL A 54 4.45 -5.11 5.64
C VAL A 54 3.28 -4.62 6.51
N LEU A 55 3.34 -3.37 6.96
CA LEU A 55 2.31 -2.79 7.82
C LEU A 55 0.97 -2.67 7.08
N THR A 56 0.97 -2.24 5.82
CA THR A 56 -0.25 -2.20 5.00
C THR A 56 -0.94 -3.56 4.93
N ARG A 57 -0.19 -4.64 4.68
CA ARG A 57 -0.76 -6.00 4.64
C ARG A 57 -1.35 -6.42 5.98
N ARG A 58 -0.64 -6.16 7.07
CA ARG A 58 -1.10 -6.49 8.44
C ARG A 58 -2.38 -5.75 8.81
N VAL A 59 -2.43 -4.44 8.53
CA VAL A 59 -3.62 -3.63 8.82
C VAL A 59 -4.80 -4.09 7.98
N LEU A 60 -4.61 -4.38 6.69
CA LEU A 60 -5.68 -4.88 5.83
C LEU A 60 -6.21 -6.24 6.30
N ALA A 61 -5.32 -7.18 6.65
CA ALA A 61 -5.73 -8.46 7.22
C ALA A 61 -6.57 -8.28 8.49
N GLN A 62 -6.12 -7.43 9.42
CA GLN A 62 -6.87 -7.14 10.65
C GLN A 62 -8.19 -6.43 10.38
N ALA A 63 -8.25 -5.52 9.40
CA ALA A 63 -9.46 -4.82 9.03
C ALA A 63 -10.51 -5.77 8.42
N ILE A 64 -10.07 -6.71 7.58
CA ILE A 64 -10.92 -7.76 7.00
C ILE A 64 -11.48 -8.66 8.10
N GLU A 65 -10.64 -9.13 9.02
CA GLU A 65 -11.10 -9.97 10.12
C GLU A 65 -12.12 -9.25 11.01
N ARG A 66 -11.92 -7.96 11.30
CA ARG A 66 -12.92 -7.14 12.01
C ARG A 66 -14.20 -6.95 11.20
N ALA A 67 -14.11 -6.74 9.89
CA ALA A 67 -15.27 -6.56 9.03
C ALA A 67 -16.11 -7.82 8.87
N LYS A 68 -15.51 -9.01 9.01
CA LYS A 68 -16.23 -10.30 9.03
C LYS A 68 -16.84 -10.63 10.41
N ALA A 69 -16.30 -10.05 11.48
CA ALA A 69 -16.74 -10.30 12.85
C ALA A 69 -17.94 -9.43 13.28
N ASN A 70 -18.23 -8.37 12.52
CA ASN A 70 -19.44 -7.54 12.65
C ASN A 70 -20.51 -7.97 11.63
#